data_AF-A0A8X8X335-F1
#
_entry.id   AF-A0A8X8X335-F1
#
_cell.length_a   1.000
_cell.length_b   1.000
_cell.length_c   1.000
_cell.angle_alpha   90.00
_cell.angle_beta   90.00
_cell.angle_gamma   90.00
#
_symmetry.space_group_name_H-M   'P 1'
#
loop_
_entity.id
_entity.type
_entity.pdbx_description
1 polymer ?
#
loop_
_entity_poly.entity_id
_entity_poly.type
_entity_poly.pdbx_seq_one_letter_code
_entity_poly.pdbx_strand_id
1 'polypeptide(L)'
;MLSLKGGDGARLHFLSGDGMKNYPAAPAYSILDTSFDFSNYTTVTIPTVSFAFGGGVKIDLIPSGILISVCSTVACLAFAGNGDATDTGILCVEKAKWPD
;
A
#
# COMPACT_ATOMS: atom_id res chain seq x y z
N MET A 1 -11.71 0.39 10.52
CA MET A 1 -11.08 -0.88 10.10
C MET A 1 -12.16 -1.69 9.39
N LEU A 2 -11.88 -2.16 8.19
CA LEU A 2 -12.76 -3.07 7.44
C LEU A 2 -12.07 -4.44 7.37
N SER A 3 -12.73 -5.48 7.88
CA SER A 3 -12.25 -6.85 7.77
C SER A 3 -12.76 -7.49 6.49
N LEU A 4 -11.88 -8.22 5.80
CA LEU A 4 -12.15 -8.94 4.56
C LEU A 4 -11.79 -10.40 4.76
N LYS A 5 -12.73 -11.31 4.59
CA LYS A 5 -12.50 -12.76 4.67
C LYS A 5 -12.23 -13.36 3.30
N GLY A 6 -11.53 -14.49 3.27
CA GLY A 6 -11.42 -15.34 2.08
C GLY A 6 -12.81 -15.67 1.55
N GLY A 7 -13.14 -15.15 0.36
CA GLY A 7 -14.47 -15.26 -0.27
C GLY A 7 -15.12 -13.94 -0.65
N ASP A 8 -14.70 -12.82 -0.05
CA ASP A 8 -15.31 -11.48 -0.30
C ASP A 8 -14.98 -10.91 -1.70
N GLY A 9 -14.17 -11.62 -2.49
CA GLY A 9 -13.78 -11.21 -3.83
C GLY A 9 -12.93 -9.93 -3.87
N ALA A 10 -12.36 -9.53 -2.72
CA ALA A 10 -11.49 -8.37 -2.60
C ALA A 10 -10.08 -8.70 -3.11
N ARG A 11 -9.58 -7.89 -4.04
CA ARG A 11 -8.23 -8.01 -4.58
C ARG A 11 -7.59 -6.65 -4.78
N LEU A 12 -6.29 -6.59 -4.52
CA LEU A 12 -5.45 -5.46 -4.90
C LEU A 12 -5.26 -5.48 -6.42
N HIS A 13 -5.58 -4.37 -7.06
CA HIS A 13 -5.48 -4.20 -8.50
C HIS A 13 -4.49 -3.08 -8.79
N PHE A 14 -3.30 -3.45 -9.25
CA PHE A 14 -2.24 -2.51 -9.65
C PHE A 14 -2.41 -2.16 -11.12
N LEU A 15 -2.67 -0.89 -11.44
CA LEU A 15 -2.88 -0.46 -12.83
C LEU A 15 -1.57 -0.32 -13.61
N SER A 16 -0.45 -0.10 -12.92
CA SER A 16 0.89 -0.09 -13.54
C SER A 16 1.83 -1.02 -12.78
N GLY A 17 2.21 -2.13 -13.41
CA GLY A 17 3.04 -3.18 -12.79
C GLY A 17 4.52 -2.82 -12.57
N ASP A 18 4.99 -1.69 -13.10
CA ASP A 18 6.42 -1.34 -13.14
C ASP A 18 6.77 0.01 -12.48
N GLY A 19 5.79 0.79 -12.02
CA GLY A 19 6.01 2.18 -11.58
C GLY A 19 7.05 2.33 -10.46
N MET A 20 7.14 1.34 -9.57
CA MET A 20 8.04 1.37 -8.41
C MET A 20 9.38 0.65 -8.65
N LYS A 21 9.56 -0.04 -9.78
CA LYS A 21 10.78 -0.86 -10.04
C LYS A 21 12.03 -0.01 -10.29
N ASN A 22 11.86 1.29 -10.55
CA ASN A 22 12.95 2.21 -10.84
C ASN A 22 13.59 2.81 -9.57
N TYR A 23 13.07 2.49 -8.39
CA TYR A 23 13.57 3.01 -7.12
C TYR A 23 14.44 1.96 -6.40
N PRO A 24 15.57 2.36 -5.81
CA PRO A 24 16.38 1.47 -4.99
C PRO A 24 15.57 0.87 -3.84
N ALA A 25 15.76 -0.42 -3.61
CA ALA A 25 15.20 -1.07 -2.42
C ALA A 25 15.89 -0.55 -1.15
N ALA A 26 15.10 -0.34 -0.11
CA ALA A 26 15.56 -0.05 1.25
C ALA A 26 15.23 -1.24 2.17
N PRO A 27 15.85 -1.34 3.35
CA PRO A 27 15.49 -2.35 4.34
C PRO A 27 14.00 -2.30 4.70
N ALA A 28 13.39 -3.47 4.94
CA ALA A 28 12.04 -3.58 5.47
C ALA A 28 11.89 -2.81 6.79
N TYR A 29 10.67 -2.32 7.07
CA TYR A 29 10.37 -1.57 8.28
C TYR A 29 9.19 -2.19 9.02
N SER A 30 9.45 -2.72 10.23
CA SER A 30 8.43 -3.40 11.04
C SER A 30 7.74 -4.53 10.27
N ILE A 31 6.44 -4.44 10.02
CA ILE A 31 5.64 -5.42 9.28
C ILE A 31 5.59 -5.17 7.76
N LEU A 32 6.22 -4.10 7.28
CA LEU A 32 6.17 -3.70 5.88
C LEU A 32 7.39 -4.27 5.14
N ASP A 33 7.12 -5.21 4.23
CA ASP A 33 8.16 -6.03 3.58
C ASP A 33 8.91 -5.28 2.46
N THR A 34 8.25 -4.34 1.80
CA THR A 34 8.79 -3.66 0.60
C THR A 34 9.00 -2.18 0.86
N SER A 35 10.25 -1.74 0.81
CA SER A 35 10.66 -0.36 1.10
C SER A 35 11.57 0.20 0.00
N PHE A 36 11.54 1.51 -0.17
CA PHE A 36 12.27 2.21 -1.24
C PHE A 36 13.02 3.42 -0.68
N ASP A 37 14.22 3.66 -1.20
CA ASP A 37 14.99 4.87 -0.93
C ASP A 37 14.85 5.91 -2.06
N PHE A 38 14.33 7.07 -1.70
CA PHE A 38 14.11 8.21 -2.57
C PHE A 38 15.17 9.31 -2.40
N SER A 39 16.27 9.05 -1.69
CA SER A 39 17.34 10.03 -1.41
C SER A 39 17.86 10.79 -2.63
N ASN A 40 17.86 10.16 -3.79
CA ASN A 40 18.35 10.73 -5.06
C ASN A 40 17.22 11.19 -6.01
N TYR A 41 15.98 11.29 -5.53
CA TYR A 41 14.81 11.58 -6.36
C TYR A 41 14.08 12.82 -5.86
N THR A 42 13.87 13.79 -6.76
CA THR A 42 13.08 15.00 -6.49
C THR A 42 11.61 14.84 -6.86
N THR A 43 11.28 13.82 -7.65
CA THR A 43 9.91 13.50 -8.07
C THR A 43 9.72 11.98 -8.02
N VAL A 44 8.67 11.56 -7.33
CA VAL A 44 8.29 10.16 -7.17
C VAL A 44 6.98 9.90 -7.88
N THR A 45 6.96 8.91 -8.76
CA THR A 45 5.77 8.45 -9.48
C THR A 45 5.19 7.27 -8.74
N ILE A 46 4.02 7.47 -8.14
CA ILE A 46 3.32 6.44 -7.38
C ILE A 46 2.31 5.76 -8.31
N PRO A 47 2.28 4.42 -8.39
CA PRO A 47 1.34 3.71 -9.24
C PRO A 47 -0.09 3.90 -8.73
N THR A 48 -1.07 3.87 -9.63
CA THR A 48 -2.47 3.79 -9.21
C THR A 48 -2.79 2.37 -8.73
N VAL A 49 -3.30 2.28 -7.52
CA VAL A 49 -3.72 1.02 -6.89
C VAL A 49 -5.17 1.14 -6.47
N SER A 50 -5.96 0.12 -6.75
CA SER A 50 -7.37 0.05 -6.36
C SER A 50 -7.67 -1.25 -5.65
N PHE A 51 -8.52 -1.21 -4.63
CA PHE A 51 -9.22 -2.41 -4.16
C PHE A 51 -10.41 -2.69 -5.06
N ALA A 52 -10.43 -3.86 -5.70
CA ALA A 52 -11.57 -4.31 -6.46
C ALA A 52 -12.32 -5.38 -5.67
N PHE A 53 -13.63 -5.22 -5.54
CA PHE A 53 -14.53 -6.13 -4.84
C PHE A 53 -15.40 -6.90 -5.84
N GLY A 54 -16.05 -7.96 -5.36
CA GLY A 54 -17.11 -8.64 -6.11
C GLY A 54 -18.18 -7.66 -6.60
N GLY A 55 -18.77 -7.91 -7.78
CA GLY A 55 -19.79 -7.04 -8.36
C GLY A 55 -19.26 -5.79 -9.08
N GLY A 56 -17.93 -5.64 -9.22
CA GLY A 56 -17.32 -4.58 -10.04
C GLY A 56 -17.05 -3.27 -9.31
N VAL A 57 -17.28 -3.21 -8.00
CA VAL A 57 -16.97 -2.05 -7.16
C VAL A 57 -15.45 -1.90 -7.03
N LYS A 58 -14.95 -0.68 -7.23
CA LYS A 58 -13.54 -0.33 -7.08
C LYS A 58 -13.38 0.86 -6.14
N ILE A 59 -12.37 0.79 -5.27
CA ILE A 59 -11.95 1.88 -4.40
C ILE A 59 -10.50 2.20 -4.75
N ASP A 60 -10.27 3.37 -5.33
CA ASP A 60 -8.92 3.85 -5.62
C ASP A 60 -8.25 4.33 -4.34
N LEU A 61 -6.97 3.99 -4.20
CA LEU A 61 -6.16 4.41 -3.08
C LEU A 61 -5.49 5.74 -3.37
N ILE A 62 -5.55 6.64 -2.40
CA ILE A 62 -4.73 7.84 -2.37
C ILE A 62 -3.26 7.45 -2.08
N PRO A 63 -2.27 8.29 -2.45
CA PRO A 63 -0.86 7.98 -2.27
C PRO A 63 -0.45 7.50 -0.88
N SER A 64 -1.02 8.07 0.19
CA SER A 64 -0.71 7.67 1.57
C SER A 64 -1.28 6.30 1.96
N GLY A 65 -2.28 5.80 1.23
CA GLY A 65 -2.77 4.42 1.31
C GLY A 65 -1.94 3.43 0.50
N ILE A 66 -0.92 3.90 -0.23
CA ILE A 66 -0.02 3.08 -1.06
C ILE A 66 1.39 3.07 -0.48
N LEU A 67 1.88 4.22 0.00
CA LEU A 67 3.20 4.38 0.61
C LEU A 67 3.11 5.07 1.97
N ILE A 68 3.80 4.52 2.96
CA ILE A 68 3.97 5.12 4.29
C ILE A 68 5.43 5.59 4.43
N SER A 69 5.63 6.88 4.73
CA SER A 69 6.95 7.43 5.02
C SER A 69 7.46 6.93 6.36
N VAL A 70 8.67 6.36 6.39
CA VAL A 70 9.32 5.92 7.63
C VAL A 70 10.42 6.88 8.07
N CYS A 71 11.04 7.59 7.12
CA CYS A 71 11.89 8.75 7.38
C CYS A 71 11.84 9.71 6.18
N SER A 72 12.72 10.73 6.16
CA SER A 72 12.70 11.79 5.15
C SER A 72 12.92 11.30 3.72
N THR A 73 13.62 10.18 3.52
CA THR A 73 13.93 9.65 2.17
C THR A 73 13.41 8.24 1.94
N VAL A 74 12.95 7.53 2.97
CA VAL A 74 12.50 6.14 2.85
C VAL A 74 10.99 6.05 3.06
N ALA A 75 10.32 5.35 2.16
CA ALA A 75 8.92 4.95 2.34
C ALA A 75 8.71 3.48 1.98
N CYS A 76 7.70 2.88 2.59
CA CYS A 76 7.35 1.46 2.44
C CYS A 76 5.98 1.32 1.79
N LEU A 77 5.75 0.23 1.05
CA LEU A 77 4.39 -0.13 0.65
C LEU A 77 3.51 -0.26 1.89
N ALA A 78 2.32 0.34 1.84
CA ALA A 78 1.34 0.31 2.93
C ALA A 78 0.58 -1.03 3.03
N PHE A 79 1.22 -2.12 2.59
CA PHE A 79 0.66 -3.48 2.58
C PHE A 79 1.62 -4.41 3.31
N ALA A 80 1.10 -5.14 4.28
CA ALA A 80 1.82 -6.21 4.97
C ALA A 80 1.26 -7.55 4.51
N GLY A 81 2.15 -8.52 4.26
CA GLY A 81 1.73 -9.90 4.05
C GLY A 81 0.95 -10.43 5.25
N ASN A 82 -0.05 -11.25 4.99
CA ASN A 82 -0.74 -12.00 6.02
C ASN A 82 -0.19 -13.45 6.10
N GLY A 83 -0.37 -14.13 7.24
CA GLY A 83 0.16 -15.48 7.47
C GLY A 83 -0.33 -16.52 6.46
N ASP A 84 -1.63 -16.50 6.14
CA ASP A 84 -2.25 -17.31 5.09
C ASP A 84 -3.17 -16.47 4.19
N ALA A 85 -3.34 -16.87 2.93
CA ALA A 85 -4.22 -16.19 1.98
C ALA A 85 -5.73 -16.32 2.32
N THR A 86 -6.07 -17.27 3.20
CA THR A 86 -7.44 -17.50 3.69
C THR A 86 -7.78 -16.73 4.95
N ASP A 87 -6.80 -16.17 5.66
CA ASP A 87 -7.12 -15.39 6.86
C ASP A 87 -7.80 -14.06 6.52
N THR A 88 -8.30 -13.41 7.56
CA THR A 88 -8.96 -12.11 7.44
C THR A 88 -7.95 -11.01 7.15
N GLY A 89 -8.03 -10.39 5.98
CA GLY A 89 -7.35 -9.14 5.67
C GLY A 89 -8.00 -7.96 6.38
N ILE A 90 -7.21 -6.94 6.72
CA ILE A 90 -7.70 -5.73 7.40
C ILE A 90 -7.32 -4.51 6.57
N LEU A 91 -8.32 -3.71 6.22
CA LEU A 91 -8.12 -2.38 5.66
C LEU A 91 -8.21 -1.35 6.78
N CYS A 92 -7.08 -0.72 7.06
CA CYS A 92 -6.99 0.39 7.99
C CYS A 92 -7.31 1.70 7.28
N VAL A 93 -7.98 2.59 7.99
CA VAL A 93 -8.08 3.99 7.57
C VAL A 93 -6.89 4.72 8.17
N GLU A 94 -6.27 5.59 7.38
CA GLU A 94 -5.36 6.58 7.95
C GLU A 94 -6.18 7.45 8.91
N LYS A 95 -5.74 7.55 10.15
CA LYS A 95 -6.29 8.56 11.07
C LYS A 95 -5.86 9.90 10.51
N ALA A 96 -6.81 10.71 10.03
CA ALA A 96 -6.53 12.10 9.72
C ALA A 96 -5.87 12.74 10.95
N LYS A 97 -4.69 13.33 10.76
CA LYS A 97 -4.09 14.22 11.75
C LYS A 97 -5.07 15.36 11.96
N TRP A 98 -5.84 15.32 13.05
CA TRP A 98 -6.63 16.47 13.45
C TRP A 98 -5.67 17.64 13.68
N PRO A 99 -5.97 18.85 13.16
CA PRO A 99 -5.27 20.04 13.64
C PRO A 99 -5.59 20.14 15.14
N ASP A 100 -4.54 20.19 15.96
CA ASP A 100 -4.66 20.55 17.37
C ASP A 100 -5.24 21.98 17.50
#